data_AF-A0A943N5C0-F1
#
_entry.id   AF-A0A943N5C0-F1
#
_cell.length_a   1.000
_cell.length_b   1.000
_cell.length_c   1.000
_cell.angle_alpha   90.00
_cell.angle_beta   90.00
_cell.angle_gamma   90.00
#
_symmetry.space_group_name_H-M   'P 1'
#
loop_
_entity.id
_entity.type
_entity.pdbx_description
1 polymer ?
#
loop_
_entity_poly.entity_id
_entity_poly.type
_entity_poly.pdbx_seq_one_letter_code
_entity_poly.pdbx_strand_id
1 'polypeptide(L)'
;MVSILELLGCGAGALLALTALIQIAPIKVNPWSSIAKAVGRAINADVLNELNTVKQDLANHIRMDGERNADEHRARILRFNNELLRDIPHTKEEFIDVLAEIDFYERYCEDHKDYKNNRAVHAIANISRVYDERLQKHDFMSSSSNERDGEDEVKNRKENE
;
A
#
# COMPACT_ATOMS: atom_id res chain seq x y z
N MET A 1 59.45 -35.40 0.69
CA MET A 1 58.90 -35.73 2.02
C MET A 1 59.20 -34.52 2.89
N VAL A 2 58.23 -33.62 3.10
CA VAL A 2 58.45 -32.40 3.91
C VAL A 2 58.55 -32.86 5.36
N SER A 3 59.69 -32.59 5.99
CA SER A 3 59.97 -33.02 7.36
C SER A 3 59.03 -32.30 8.32
N ILE A 4 58.45 -33.05 9.27
CA ILE A 4 57.67 -32.51 10.38
C ILE A 4 58.46 -31.42 11.13
N LEU A 5 59.80 -31.50 11.09
CA LEU A 5 60.73 -30.50 11.61
C LEU A 5 60.67 -29.14 10.88
N GLU A 6 60.40 -29.10 9.56
CA GLU A 6 60.24 -27.85 8.80
C GLU A 6 58.85 -27.24 8.98
N LEU A 7 57.81 -28.08 9.10
CA LEU A 7 56.46 -27.62 9.47
C LEU A 7 56.42 -27.08 10.90
N LEU A 8 57.14 -27.75 11.84
CA LEU A 8 57.39 -27.25 13.19
C LEU A 8 58.30 -26.04 13.18
N GLY A 9 59.30 -25.95 12.32
CA GLY A 9 60.19 -24.79 12.23
C GLY A 9 59.46 -23.53 11.79
N CYS A 10 58.62 -23.64 10.74
CA CYS A 10 57.78 -22.54 10.26
C CYS A 10 56.67 -22.18 11.27
N GLY A 11 56.05 -23.18 11.91
CA GLY A 11 55.03 -22.96 12.94
C GLY A 11 55.59 -22.40 14.25
N ALA A 12 56.74 -22.87 14.70
CA ALA A 12 57.42 -22.41 15.92
C ALA A 12 58.01 -21.02 15.75
N GLY A 13 58.53 -20.68 14.55
CA GLY A 13 58.96 -19.33 14.22
C GLY A 13 57.80 -18.32 14.24
N ALA A 14 56.63 -18.69 13.70
CA ALA A 14 55.43 -17.86 13.77
C ALA A 14 54.92 -17.70 15.21
N LEU A 15 54.97 -18.77 16.01
CA LEU A 15 54.57 -18.73 17.41
C LEU A 15 55.50 -17.84 18.24
N LEU A 16 56.82 -17.94 18.02
CA LEU A 16 57.82 -17.09 18.66
C LEU A 16 57.72 -15.62 18.21
N ALA A 17 57.39 -15.37 16.94
CA ALA A 17 57.11 -14.02 16.47
C ALA A 17 55.85 -13.43 17.14
N LEU A 18 54.79 -14.24 17.30
CA LEU A 18 53.58 -13.83 18.02
C LEU A 18 53.86 -13.54 19.51
N THR A 19 54.67 -14.37 20.19
CA THR A 19 55.01 -14.12 21.60
C THR A 19 55.92 -12.92 21.78
N ALA A 20 56.86 -12.68 20.85
CA ALA A 20 57.71 -11.50 20.87
C ALA A 20 56.93 -10.20 20.59
N LEU A 21 55.95 -10.23 19.68
CA LEU A 21 55.06 -9.09 19.41
C LEU A 21 54.22 -8.70 20.64
N ILE A 22 53.84 -9.67 21.47
CA ILE A 22 53.12 -9.42 22.74
C ILE A 22 54.01 -8.72 23.78
N GLN A 23 55.32 -9.00 23.79
CA GLN A 23 56.24 -8.48 24.81
C GLN A 23 56.85 -7.11 24.48
N ILE A 24 57.09 -6.79 23.20
CA ILE A 24 57.91 -5.64 22.80
C ILE A 24 57.13 -4.31 22.72
N ALA A 25 55.80 -4.34 22.66
CA ALA A 25 55.00 -3.13 22.73
C ALA A 25 53.63 -3.42 23.36
N PRO A 26 53.16 -2.64 24.36
CA PRO A 26 51.77 -2.72 24.80
C PRO A 26 50.88 -2.01 23.77
N ILE A 27 50.86 -2.50 22.53
CA ILE A 27 49.90 -2.03 21.54
C ILE A 27 48.58 -2.70 21.90
N LYS A 28 47.70 -1.95 22.57
CA LYS A 28 46.31 -2.34 22.88
C LYS A 28 45.47 -2.46 21.61
N VAL A 29 45.87 -3.31 20.67
CA VAL A 29 45.03 -3.70 19.54
C VAL A 29 44.59 -5.12 19.84
N ASN A 30 43.36 -5.28 20.31
CA ASN A 30 42.75 -6.58 20.50
C ASN A 30 42.50 -7.18 19.10
N PRO A 31 43.32 -8.14 18.62
CA PRO A 31 43.22 -8.63 17.24
C PRO A 31 41.89 -9.36 17.05
N TRP A 32 41.50 -10.18 18.03
CA TRP A 32 40.20 -10.84 18.09
C TRP A 32 39.02 -9.87 18.14
N SER A 33 39.17 -8.73 18.83
CA SER A 33 38.12 -7.70 18.85
C SER A 33 37.98 -7.00 17.49
N SER A 34 39.09 -6.79 16.78
CA SER A 34 39.05 -6.17 15.45
C SER A 34 38.42 -7.10 14.42
N ILE A 35 38.70 -8.41 14.50
CA ILE A 35 38.04 -9.44 13.70
C ILE A 35 36.55 -9.51 14.05
N ALA A 36 36.18 -9.60 15.33
CA ALA A 36 34.77 -9.61 15.76
C ALA A 36 34.02 -8.34 15.36
N LYS A 37 34.67 -7.17 15.42
CA LYS A 37 34.11 -5.89 14.95
C LYS A 37 33.94 -5.86 13.44
N ALA A 38 34.86 -6.43 12.67
CA ALA A 38 34.74 -6.52 11.22
C ALA A 38 33.58 -7.44 10.82
N VAL A 39 33.48 -8.61 11.44
CA VAL A 39 32.36 -9.57 11.24
C VAL A 39 31.04 -8.94 11.68
N GLY A 40 30.98 -8.35 12.88
CA GLY A 40 29.77 -7.69 13.38
C GLY A 40 29.34 -6.47 12.55
N ARG A 41 30.30 -5.71 12.00
CA ARG A 41 30.00 -4.60 11.07
C ARG A 41 29.50 -5.10 9.71
N ALA A 42 30.06 -6.19 9.18
CA ALA A 42 29.59 -6.78 7.93
C ALA A 42 28.16 -7.29 8.08
N ILE A 43 27.89 -8.06 9.15
CA ILE A 43 26.54 -8.53 9.47
C ILE A 43 25.58 -7.36 9.70
N ASN A 44 25.99 -6.31 10.42
CA ASN A 44 25.14 -5.15 10.64
C ASN A 44 24.88 -4.36 9.35
N ALA A 45 25.85 -4.29 8.43
CA ALA A 45 25.67 -3.64 7.13
C ALA A 45 24.72 -4.42 6.23
N ASP A 46 24.87 -5.75 6.16
CA ASP A 46 23.98 -6.61 5.37
C ASP A 46 22.56 -6.59 5.91
N VAL A 47 22.39 -6.68 7.23
CA VAL A 47 21.07 -6.57 7.89
C VAL A 47 20.47 -5.17 7.71
N LEU A 48 21.24 -4.10 7.80
CA LEU A 48 20.75 -2.74 7.54
C LEU A 48 20.36 -2.54 6.08
N ASN A 49 21.12 -3.11 5.14
CA ASN A 49 20.79 -3.08 3.72
C ASN A 49 19.51 -3.87 3.42
N GLU A 50 19.37 -5.09 3.95
CA GLU A 50 18.14 -5.89 3.83
C GLU A 50 16.94 -5.21 4.49
N LEU A 51 17.13 -4.54 5.64
CA LEU A 51 16.05 -3.76 6.26
C LEU A 51 15.66 -2.55 5.42
N ASN A 52 16.61 -1.90 4.76
CA ASN A 52 16.31 -0.76 3.87
C ASN A 52 15.60 -1.22 2.59
N THR A 53 16.03 -2.34 1.99
CA THR A 53 15.35 -2.89 0.80
C THR A 53 13.94 -3.34 1.14
N VAL A 54 13.72 -4.05 2.26
CA VAL A 54 12.38 -4.47 2.69
C VAL A 54 11.47 -3.28 2.99
N LYS A 55 11.98 -2.22 3.64
CA LYS A 55 11.21 -0.98 3.85
C LYS A 55 10.84 -0.31 2.53
N GLN A 56 11.76 -0.29 1.57
CA GLN A 56 11.54 0.33 0.28
C GLN A 56 10.57 -0.49 -0.59
N ASP A 57 10.67 -1.81 -0.57
CA ASP A 57 9.73 -2.72 -1.25
C ASP A 57 8.33 -2.61 -0.66
N LEU A 58 8.19 -2.50 0.67
CA LEU A 58 6.90 -2.29 1.32
C LEU A 58 6.29 -0.93 0.95
N ALA A 59 7.08 0.15 0.95
CA ALA A 59 6.61 1.47 0.53
C ALA A 59 6.15 1.47 -0.95
N ASN A 60 6.89 0.78 -1.82
CA ASN A 60 6.52 0.61 -3.21
C ASN A 60 5.22 -0.21 -3.35
N HIS A 61 5.07 -1.28 -2.57
CA HIS A 61 3.87 -2.12 -2.59
C HIS A 61 2.63 -1.35 -2.10
N ILE A 62 2.73 -0.58 -1.01
CA ILE A 62 1.63 0.27 -0.51
C ILE A 62 1.21 1.28 -1.57
N ARG A 63 2.17 1.89 -2.27
CA ARG A 63 1.89 2.85 -3.35
C ARG A 63 1.18 2.18 -4.53
N MET A 64 1.67 1.00 -4.97
CA MET A 64 1.05 0.24 -6.06
C MET A 64 -0.36 -0.25 -5.70
N ASP A 65 -0.58 -0.71 -4.47
CA ASP A 65 -1.89 -1.13 -4.00
C ASP A 65 -2.88 0.04 -3.96
N GLY A 66 -2.42 1.21 -3.50
CA GLY A 66 -3.21 2.44 -3.51
C GLY A 66 -3.62 2.86 -4.92
N GLU A 67 -2.67 2.89 -5.86
CA GLU A 67 -2.94 3.23 -7.27
C GLU A 67 -3.93 2.25 -7.91
N ARG A 68 -3.75 0.95 -7.65
CA ARG A 68 -4.62 -0.09 -8.18
C ARG A 68 -6.05 0.02 -7.63
N ASN A 69 -6.19 0.30 -6.34
CA ASN A 69 -7.50 0.53 -5.73
C ASN A 69 -8.19 1.76 -6.34
N ALA A 70 -7.46 2.86 -6.53
CA ALA A 70 -7.98 4.07 -7.19
C ALA A 70 -8.42 3.80 -8.64
N ASP A 71 -7.66 3.00 -9.38
CA ASP A 71 -8.02 2.58 -10.73
C ASP A 71 -9.32 1.75 -10.77
N GLU A 72 -9.55 0.90 -9.76
CA GLU A 72 -10.79 0.12 -9.62
C GLU A 72 -12.00 1.01 -9.34
N HIS A 73 -11.88 1.96 -8.39
CA HIS A 73 -12.92 2.97 -8.12
C HIS A 73 -13.23 3.77 -9.40
N ARG A 74 -12.19 4.25 -10.10
CA ARG A 74 -12.33 4.96 -11.38
C ARG A 74 -13.06 4.13 -12.44
N ALA A 75 -12.75 2.84 -12.55
CA ALA A 75 -13.41 1.96 -13.51
C ALA A 75 -14.91 1.79 -13.21
N ARG A 76 -15.30 1.72 -11.93
CA ARG A 76 -16.71 1.68 -11.50
C ARG A 76 -17.45 2.98 -11.83
N ILE A 77 -16.84 4.14 -11.53
CA ILE A 77 -17.39 5.46 -11.88
C ILE A 77 -17.62 5.59 -13.40
N LEU A 78 -16.62 5.23 -14.21
CA LEU A 78 -16.74 5.32 -15.67
C LEU A 78 -17.77 4.36 -16.24
N ARG A 79 -17.90 3.16 -15.65
CA ARG A 79 -18.92 2.18 -16.04
C ARG A 79 -20.33 2.72 -15.76
N PHE A 80 -20.58 3.18 -14.54
CA PHE A 80 -21.88 3.74 -14.16
C PHE A 80 -22.23 4.95 -15.04
N ASN A 81 -21.28 5.85 -15.30
CA ASN A 81 -21.53 6.96 -16.21
C ASN A 81 -21.86 6.50 -17.64
N ASN A 82 -21.20 5.46 -18.15
CA ASN A 82 -21.56 4.89 -19.46
C ASN A 82 -22.95 4.25 -19.46
N GLU A 83 -23.41 3.70 -18.34
CA GLU A 83 -24.77 3.17 -18.18
C GLU A 83 -25.79 4.32 -18.21
N LEU A 84 -25.51 5.43 -17.52
CA LEU A 84 -26.31 6.65 -17.61
C LEU A 84 -26.40 7.21 -19.05
N LEU A 85 -25.27 7.24 -19.77
CA LEU A 85 -25.23 7.70 -21.17
C LEU A 85 -25.98 6.77 -22.14
N ARG A 86 -26.35 5.57 -21.69
CA ARG A 86 -27.14 4.59 -22.45
C ARG A 86 -28.59 4.53 -21.97
N ASP A 87 -29.01 5.51 -21.16
CA ASP A 87 -30.36 5.63 -20.59
C ASP A 87 -30.78 4.38 -19.79
N ILE A 88 -29.82 3.70 -19.15
CA ILE A 88 -30.11 2.59 -18.26
C ILE A 88 -30.71 3.17 -16.96
N PRO A 89 -31.91 2.73 -16.53
CA PRO A 89 -32.50 3.18 -15.28
C PRO A 89 -31.75 2.56 -14.10
N HIS A 90 -31.58 3.34 -13.04
CA HIS A 90 -30.92 2.92 -11.80
C HIS A 90 -31.76 3.29 -10.58
N THR A 91 -31.65 2.50 -9.53
CA THR A 91 -32.28 2.78 -8.23
C THR A 91 -31.51 3.85 -7.47
N LYS A 92 -32.14 4.39 -6.42
CA LYS A 92 -31.49 5.39 -5.55
C LYS A 92 -30.27 4.82 -4.84
N GLU A 93 -30.31 3.55 -4.47
CA GLU A 93 -29.23 2.83 -3.78
C GLU A 93 -28.01 2.69 -4.68
N GLU A 94 -28.18 2.32 -5.96
CA GLU A 94 -27.07 2.26 -6.92
C GLU A 94 -26.39 3.64 -7.12
N PHE A 95 -27.19 4.72 -7.05
CA PHE A 95 -26.66 6.08 -7.02
C PHE A 95 -25.84 6.39 -5.77
N ILE A 96 -26.32 5.98 -4.59
CA ILE A 96 -25.59 6.18 -3.33
C ILE A 96 -24.27 5.41 -3.35
N ASP A 97 -24.27 4.19 -3.87
CA ASP A 97 -23.08 3.36 -3.97
C ASP A 97 -22.03 4.01 -4.88
N VAL A 98 -22.42 4.50 -6.07
CA VAL A 98 -21.46 5.17 -6.95
C VAL A 98 -20.97 6.51 -6.38
N LEU A 99 -21.79 7.24 -5.63
CA LEU A 99 -21.35 8.47 -4.95
C LEU A 99 -20.29 8.18 -3.89
N ALA A 100 -20.44 7.09 -3.13
CA ALA A 100 -19.39 6.65 -2.20
C ALA A 100 -18.08 6.30 -2.93
N GLU A 101 -18.16 5.62 -4.08
CA GLU A 101 -17.01 5.33 -4.93
C GLU A 101 -16.30 6.60 -5.43
N ILE A 102 -17.06 7.64 -5.76
CA ILE A 102 -16.55 8.98 -6.10
C ILE A 102 -15.80 9.58 -4.92
N ASP A 103 -16.39 9.58 -3.72
CA ASP A 103 -15.75 10.13 -2.51
C ASP A 103 -14.41 9.45 -2.19
N PHE A 104 -14.31 8.13 -2.36
CA PHE A 104 -13.04 7.41 -2.20
C PHE A 104 -12.00 7.83 -3.25
N TYR A 105 -12.43 7.92 -4.50
CA TYR A 105 -11.55 8.28 -5.62
C TYR A 105 -11.05 9.72 -5.55
N GLU A 106 -11.92 10.68 -5.21
CA GLU A 106 -11.55 12.09 -5.08
C GLU A 106 -10.58 12.31 -3.93
N ARG A 107 -10.82 11.70 -2.77
CA ARG A 107 -9.85 11.71 -1.65
C ARG A 107 -8.48 11.17 -2.06
N TYR A 108 -8.46 10.05 -2.78
CA TYR A 108 -7.20 9.50 -3.27
C TYR A 108 -6.47 10.48 -4.21
N CYS A 109 -7.19 11.10 -5.15
CA CYS A 109 -6.63 12.11 -6.06
C CYS A 109 -6.16 13.37 -5.32
N GLU A 110 -6.82 13.74 -4.22
CA GLU A 110 -6.41 14.87 -3.40
C GLU A 110 -5.09 14.62 -2.69
N ASP A 111 -4.91 13.41 -2.15
CA ASP A 111 -3.68 12.98 -1.47
C ASP A 111 -2.53 12.70 -2.46
N HIS A 112 -2.83 12.41 -3.72
CA HIS A 112 -1.87 12.02 -4.76
C HIS A 112 -1.96 12.95 -5.99
N LYS A 113 -1.41 14.16 -5.88
CA LYS A 113 -1.52 15.22 -6.91
C LYS A 113 -0.90 14.87 -8.27
N ASP A 114 0.02 13.91 -8.32
CA ASP A 114 0.66 13.40 -9.53
C ASP A 114 -0.16 12.33 -10.26
N TYR A 115 -1.21 11.80 -9.61
CA TYR A 115 -2.10 10.80 -10.20
C TYR A 115 -2.98 11.41 -11.31
N LYS A 116 -3.06 10.73 -12.47
CA LYS A 116 -3.74 11.25 -13.67
C LYS A 116 -5.24 10.99 -13.64
N ASN A 117 -6.03 12.06 -13.49
CA ASN A 117 -7.49 12.01 -13.28
C ASN A 117 -8.35 12.46 -14.49
N ASN A 118 -7.78 13.00 -15.58
CA ASN A 118 -8.54 13.81 -16.57
C ASN A 118 -9.85 13.22 -17.14
N ARG A 119 -10.07 11.89 -17.17
CA ARG A 119 -11.31 11.28 -17.68
C ARG A 119 -12.45 11.14 -16.65
N ALA A 120 -12.14 11.00 -15.36
CA ALA A 120 -13.17 10.75 -14.36
C ALA A 120 -13.92 12.03 -13.96
N VAL A 121 -13.27 13.19 -14.04
CA VAL A 121 -13.85 14.50 -13.70
C VAL A 121 -15.19 14.75 -14.42
N HIS A 122 -15.26 14.49 -15.72
CA HIS A 122 -16.50 14.67 -16.49
C HIS A 122 -17.56 13.62 -16.15
N ALA A 123 -17.15 12.38 -15.86
CA ALA A 123 -18.06 11.32 -15.45
C ALA A 123 -18.68 11.64 -14.09
N ILE A 124 -17.87 12.06 -13.12
CA ILE A 124 -18.31 12.51 -11.79
C ILE A 124 -19.33 13.63 -11.92
N ALA A 125 -19.01 14.69 -12.66
CA ALA A 125 -19.92 15.82 -12.86
C ALA A 125 -21.27 15.40 -13.47
N ASN A 126 -21.26 14.46 -14.43
CA ASN A 126 -22.50 13.96 -15.03
C ASN A 126 -23.32 13.10 -14.05
N ILE A 127 -22.66 12.22 -13.28
CA ILE A 127 -23.32 11.38 -12.27
C ILE A 127 -23.98 12.27 -11.20
N SER A 128 -23.26 13.25 -10.65
CA SER A 128 -23.81 14.18 -9.64
C SER A 128 -25.01 14.95 -10.18
N ARG A 129 -24.90 15.50 -11.40
CA ARG A 129 -26.01 16.22 -12.05
C ARG A 129 -27.26 15.34 -12.20
N VAL A 130 -27.09 14.12 -12.71
CA VAL A 130 -28.20 13.20 -12.92
C VAL A 130 -28.83 12.79 -11.58
N TYR A 131 -28.01 12.54 -10.55
CA TYR A 131 -28.51 12.26 -9.21
C TYR A 131 -29.37 13.41 -8.67
N ASP A 132 -28.88 14.65 -8.76
CA ASP A 132 -29.60 15.84 -8.29
C ASP A 132 -30.92 16.04 -9.04
N GLU A 133 -30.93 15.85 -10.36
CA GLU A 133 -32.14 15.90 -11.18
C GLU A 133 -33.18 14.86 -10.76
N ARG A 134 -32.73 13.63 -10.47
CA ARG A 134 -33.63 12.55 -10.04
C ARG A 134 -34.15 12.75 -8.62
N LEU A 135 -33.31 13.31 -7.74
CA LEU A 135 -33.69 13.67 -6.39
C LEU A 135 -34.77 14.76 -6.38
N GLN A 136 -34.67 15.75 -7.27
CA GLN A 136 -35.68 16.80 -7.41
C GLN A 136 -37.00 16.28 -7.99
N LYS A 137 -36.93 15.35 -8.95
CA LYS A 137 -38.11 14.80 -9.64
C LYS A 137 -38.76 13.63 -8.92
N HIS A 138 -38.10 13.06 -7.91
CA HIS A 138 -38.49 11.81 -7.26
C HIS A 138 -38.69 10.64 -8.25
N ASP A 139 -37.85 10.56 -9.29
CA ASP A 139 -38.02 9.63 -10.44
C ASP A 139 -36.99 8.48 -10.47
N PHE A 140 -36.44 8.09 -9.31
CA PHE A 140 -35.59 6.91 -9.20
C PHE A 140 -36.37 5.62 -9.50
N MET A 141 -35.68 4.61 -10.04
CA MET A 141 -36.26 3.28 -10.20
C MET A 141 -36.58 2.69 -8.82
N SER A 142 -37.78 2.10 -8.64
CA SER A 142 -38.15 1.48 -7.37
C SER A 142 -37.26 0.27 -7.10
N SER A 143 -36.54 0.31 -5.98
CA SER A 143 -35.98 -0.90 -5.40
C SER A 143 -37.12 -1.67 -4.72
N SER A 144 -37.07 -3.00 -4.69
CA SER A 144 -38.06 -3.85 -3.99
C SER A 144 -38.10 -3.60 -2.46
N SER A 145 -37.22 -2.75 -1.94
CA SER A 145 -37.25 -2.19 -0.59
C SER A 145 -38.24 -1.03 -0.46
N ASN A 146 -38.32 -0.11 -1.43
CA ASN A 146 -39.21 1.06 -1.38
C ASN A 146 -40.69 0.69 -1.40
N GLU A 147 -41.05 -0.47 -1.96
CA GLU A 147 -42.44 -0.97 -1.95
C GLU A 147 -42.91 -1.31 -0.53
N ARG A 148 -42.01 -1.77 0.35
CA ARG A 148 -42.34 -2.11 1.74
C ARG A 148 -42.53 -0.86 2.61
N ASP A 149 -41.68 0.14 2.43
CA ASP A 149 -41.79 1.40 3.17
C ASP A 149 -43.06 2.18 2.78
N GLY A 150 -43.42 2.16 1.49
CA GLY A 150 -44.67 2.75 1.01
C GLY A 150 -45.92 2.02 1.50
N GLU A 151 -45.88 0.68 1.57
CA GLU A 151 -46.98 -0.11 2.15
C GLU A 151 -47.14 0.16 3.65
N ASP A 152 -46.04 0.26 4.40
CA ASP A 152 -46.06 0.54 5.83
C ASP A 152 -46.55 1.97 6.14
N GLU A 153 -46.19 2.96 5.33
CA GLU A 153 -46.72 4.33 5.44
C GLU A 153 -48.21 4.42 5.09
N VAL A 154 -48.65 3.73 4.02
CA VAL A 154 -50.06 3.71 3.62
C VAL A 154 -50.91 2.94 4.63
N LYS A 155 -50.38 1.86 5.20
CA LYS A 155 -51.05 1.09 6.26
C LYS A 155 -51.18 1.92 7.54
N ASN A 156 -50.10 2.57 7.97
CA ASN A 156 -50.13 3.48 9.12
C ASN A 156 -51.07 4.67 8.92
N ARG A 157 -51.22 5.18 7.70
CA ARG A 157 -52.20 6.25 7.42
C ARG A 157 -53.65 5.75 7.53
N LYS A 158 -53.95 4.55 7.05
CA LYS A 158 -55.30 3.95 7.12
C LYS A 158 -55.70 3.49 8.52
N GLU A 159 -54.74 3.21 9.38
CA GLU A 159 -54.99 2.79 10.77
C GLU A 159 -55.22 4.00 11.71
N ASN A 160 -54.89 5.21 11.26
CA ASN A 160 -55.05 6.47 11.98
C ASN A 160 -56.25 7.33 11.48
N GLU A 161 -57.07 6.79 10.57
CA GLU A 161 -58.38 7.34 10.14
C GLU A 161 -59.53 6.53 10.74
#